data_AF-A0A357IP15-F1
#
_entry.id   AF-A0A357IP15-F1
#
_cell.length_a   1.000
_cell.length_b   1.000
_cell.length_c   1.000
_cell.angle_alpha   90.00
_cell.angle_beta   90.00
_cell.angle_gamma   90.00
#
_symmetry.space_group_name_H-M   'P 1'
#
loop_
_entity.id
_entity.type
_entity.pdbx_description
1 polymer ?
#
loop_
_entity_poly.entity_id
_entity_poly.type
_entity_poly.pdbx_seq_one_letter_code
_entity_poly.pdbx_strand_id
1 'polypeptide(L)'
;MENKKIHFMDNLIRLRKQHGFTQQALAEQLNYSDKAVSKWERGEALPDVQTIGEIAFLFHLTIDELIYSEPESIEKISKQREQKPYLIKLSFLIVSTVFLIAVLLFVVLNLTLNDKTGIWMTFIAALPVSMIVFLVFAVISKRKLLILFFVGLLTLSISLLAFLIIQHPNDWLLFLLPVPIVSVVGFALPYRK
;
A
#
# COMPACT_ATOMS: atom_id res chain seq x y z
N MET A 1 -24.71 -1.60 -24.59
CA MET A 1 -23.31 -2.01 -24.40
C MET A 1 -22.49 -0.73 -24.53
N GLU A 2 -21.81 -0.34 -23.47
CA GLU A 2 -21.01 0.89 -23.44
C GLU A 2 -19.89 0.77 -24.48
N ASN A 3 -19.90 1.64 -25.49
CA ASN A 3 -18.91 1.63 -26.56
C ASN A 3 -17.59 2.19 -26.02
N LYS A 4 -16.77 1.32 -25.39
CA LYS A 4 -15.46 1.73 -24.85
C LYS A 4 -14.58 2.22 -25.99
N LYS A 5 -14.22 3.50 -25.94
CA LYS A 5 -13.29 4.13 -26.88
C LYS A 5 -11.90 3.50 -26.72
N ILE A 6 -11.27 3.14 -27.84
CA ILE A 6 -9.91 2.59 -27.86
C ILE A 6 -8.92 3.76 -27.86
N HIS A 7 -7.96 3.71 -26.94
CA HIS A 7 -6.93 4.73 -26.69
C HIS A 7 -5.49 4.19 -26.87
N PHE A 8 -5.35 3.00 -27.45
CA PHE A 8 -4.07 2.28 -27.54
C PHE A 8 -2.91 3.13 -28.08
N MET A 9 -3.08 3.79 -29.24
CA MET A 9 -1.99 4.58 -29.85
C MET A 9 -1.52 5.72 -28.95
N ASP A 10 -2.47 6.48 -28.39
CA ASP A 10 -2.18 7.59 -27.48
C ASP A 10 -1.47 7.10 -26.21
N ASN A 11 -1.91 5.97 -25.67
CA ASN A 11 -1.34 5.34 -24.48
C ASN A 11 0.09 4.85 -24.74
N LEU A 12 0.34 4.21 -25.88
CA LEU A 12 1.67 3.74 -26.29
C LEU A 12 2.66 4.90 -26.44
N ILE A 13 2.28 5.96 -27.16
CA ILE A 13 3.11 7.15 -27.35
C ILE A 13 3.48 7.74 -26.00
N ARG A 14 2.50 7.84 -25.09
CA ARG A 14 2.74 8.51 -23.82
C ARG A 14 3.57 7.67 -22.86
N LEU A 15 3.32 6.36 -22.76
CA LEU A 15 4.14 5.44 -21.98
C LEU A 15 5.58 5.47 -22.48
N ARG A 16 5.78 5.40 -23.80
CA ARG A 16 7.12 5.50 -24.40
C ARG A 16 7.83 6.79 -23.99
N LYS A 17 7.16 7.94 -24.11
CA LYS A 17 7.73 9.24 -23.73
C LYS A 17 7.99 9.35 -22.23
N GLN A 18 7.10 8.83 -21.39
CA GLN A 18 7.23 8.84 -19.93
C GLN A 18 8.46 8.03 -19.46
N HIS A 19 8.75 6.91 -20.11
CA HIS A 19 9.92 6.09 -19.84
C HIS A 19 11.18 6.52 -20.62
N GLY A 20 11.14 7.65 -21.34
CA GLY A 20 12.29 8.19 -22.07
C GLY A 20 12.74 7.36 -23.28
N PHE A 21 11.90 6.46 -23.78
CA PHE A 21 12.24 5.60 -24.90
C PHE A 21 12.12 6.33 -26.25
N THR A 22 13.07 6.08 -27.15
CA THR A 22 12.90 6.37 -28.58
C THR A 22 12.04 5.27 -29.22
N GLN A 23 11.50 5.50 -30.43
CA GLN A 23 10.76 4.45 -31.14
C GLN A 23 11.63 3.21 -31.37
N GLN A 24 12.92 3.42 -31.69
CA GLN A 24 13.90 2.35 -31.82
C GLN A 24 14.13 1.62 -30.48
N ALA A 25 14.33 2.34 -29.38
CA ALA A 25 14.58 1.71 -28.07
C ALA A 25 13.38 0.85 -27.63
N LEU A 26 12.15 1.32 -27.84
CA LEU A 26 10.95 0.53 -27.55
C LEU A 26 10.85 -0.70 -28.47
N ALA A 27 11.18 -0.54 -29.75
CA ALA A 27 11.18 -1.64 -30.69
C ALA A 27 12.20 -2.73 -30.31
N GLU A 28 13.40 -2.34 -29.88
CA GLU A 28 14.43 -3.25 -29.38
C GLU A 28 13.95 -4.00 -28.13
N GLN A 29 13.28 -3.35 -27.19
CA GLN A 29 12.71 -4.01 -26.00
C GLN A 29 11.65 -5.06 -26.35
N LEU A 30 10.90 -4.84 -27.42
CA LEU A 30 9.83 -5.73 -27.88
C LEU A 30 10.30 -6.71 -28.97
N ASN A 31 11.57 -6.68 -29.37
CA ASN A 31 12.10 -7.45 -30.52
C ASN A 31 11.39 -7.16 -31.86
N TYR A 32 10.98 -5.91 -32.08
CA TYR A 32 10.40 -5.43 -33.34
C TYR A 32 11.30 -4.39 -34.04
N SER A 33 10.92 -4.03 -35.27
CA SER A 33 11.53 -2.89 -35.96
C SER A 33 10.93 -1.57 -35.48
N ASP A 34 11.74 -0.52 -35.47
CA ASP A 34 11.33 0.88 -35.26
C ASP A 34 10.13 1.26 -36.15
N LYS A 35 10.12 0.79 -37.41
CA LYS A 35 9.03 0.99 -38.36
C LYS A 35 7.71 0.38 -37.89
N ALA A 36 7.74 -0.79 -37.24
CA ALA A 36 6.53 -1.43 -36.71
C ALA A 36 5.94 -0.58 -35.57
N VAL A 37 6.76 -0.17 -34.60
CA VAL A 37 6.34 0.73 -33.52
C VAL A 37 5.80 2.05 -34.07
N SER A 38 6.46 2.62 -35.08
CA SER A 38 6.03 3.85 -35.73
C SER A 38 4.64 3.72 -36.39
N LYS A 39 4.34 2.58 -37.02
CA LYS A 39 3.01 2.28 -37.59
C LYS A 39 1.94 2.13 -36.50
N TRP A 40 2.28 1.49 -35.38
CA TRP A 40 1.38 1.35 -34.23
C TRP A 40 1.04 2.72 -33.63
N GLU A 41 2.02 3.59 -33.45
CA GLU A 41 1.81 4.95 -32.92
C GLU A 41 0.96 5.83 -33.85
N ARG A 42 1.07 5.65 -35.18
CA ARG A 42 0.22 6.36 -36.16
C ARG A 42 -1.16 5.74 -36.37
N GLY A 43 -1.40 4.57 -35.79
CA GLY A 43 -2.64 3.82 -36.00
C GLY A 43 -2.80 3.22 -37.39
N GLU A 44 -1.71 3.10 -38.15
CA GLU A 44 -1.69 2.46 -39.47
C GLU A 44 -1.75 0.93 -39.37
N ALA A 45 -1.35 0.38 -38.22
CA ALA A 45 -1.44 -1.03 -37.90
C ALA A 45 -1.65 -1.22 -36.39
N LEU A 46 -2.24 -2.34 -36.00
CA LEU A 46 -2.29 -2.79 -34.60
C LEU A 46 -1.30 -3.95 -34.40
N PRO A 47 -0.60 -4.02 -33.26
CA PRO A 47 0.16 -5.20 -32.89
C PRO A 47 -0.78 -6.40 -32.69
N ASP A 48 -0.20 -7.61 -32.73
CA ASP A 48 -0.95 -8.80 -32.34
C ASP A 48 -1.23 -8.84 -30.83
N VAL A 49 -2.11 -9.75 -30.41
CA VAL A 49 -2.53 -9.87 -29.00
C VAL A 49 -1.35 -10.21 -28.08
N GLN A 50 -0.37 -10.98 -28.57
CA GLN A 50 0.82 -11.34 -27.78
C GLN A 50 1.66 -10.09 -27.51
N THR A 51 1.95 -9.31 -28.55
CA THR A 51 2.69 -8.05 -28.48
C THR A 51 1.99 -7.04 -27.59
N ILE A 52 0.66 -6.93 -27.66
CA ILE A 52 -0.12 -6.09 -26.75
C ILE A 52 0.07 -6.54 -25.30
N GLY A 53 0.10 -7.85 -25.04
CA GLY A 53 0.42 -8.42 -23.74
C GLY A 53 1.83 -8.07 -23.28
N GLU A 54 2.82 -8.13 -24.17
CA GLU A 54 4.21 -7.76 -23.89
C GLU A 54 4.36 -6.28 -23.56
N ILE A 55 3.71 -5.39 -24.33
CA ILE A 55 3.68 -3.95 -24.06
C ILE A 55 3.04 -3.68 -22.69
N ALA A 56 1.90 -4.32 -22.41
CA ALA A 56 1.23 -4.18 -21.13
C ALA A 56 2.13 -4.64 -19.98
N PHE A 57 2.83 -5.76 -20.15
CA PHE A 57 3.80 -6.28 -19.18
C PHE A 57 4.98 -5.32 -18.96
N LEU A 58 5.59 -4.82 -20.05
CA LEU A 58 6.71 -3.89 -20.03
C LEU A 58 6.40 -2.63 -19.21
N PHE A 59 5.17 -2.11 -19.32
CA PHE A 59 4.73 -0.91 -18.61
C PHE A 59 3.96 -1.19 -17.32
N HIS A 60 3.94 -2.44 -16.85
CA HIS A 60 3.24 -2.87 -15.64
C HIS A 60 1.73 -2.52 -15.63
N LEU A 61 1.06 -2.64 -16.78
CA LEU A 61 -0.37 -2.42 -16.98
C LEU A 61 -1.08 -3.73 -17.33
N THR A 62 -2.41 -3.75 -17.19
CA THR A 62 -3.24 -4.78 -17.83
C THR A 62 -3.52 -4.41 -19.29
N ILE A 63 -3.89 -5.40 -20.11
CA ILE A 63 -4.28 -5.17 -21.50
C ILE A 63 -5.45 -4.19 -21.56
N ASP A 64 -6.46 -4.36 -20.69
CA ASP A 64 -7.60 -3.44 -20.61
C ASP A 64 -7.17 -2.02 -20.26
N GLU A 65 -6.21 -1.86 -19.33
CA GLU A 65 -5.69 -0.55 -18.98
C GLU A 65 -5.00 0.10 -20.17
N LEU A 66 -4.14 -0.64 -20.87
CA LEU A 66 -3.41 -0.15 -22.05
C LEU A 66 -4.35 0.25 -23.20
N ILE A 67 -5.44 -0.49 -23.42
CA ILE A 67 -6.34 -0.27 -24.56
C ILE A 67 -7.42 0.77 -24.27
N TYR A 68 -8.05 0.72 -23.08
CA TYR A 68 -9.29 1.45 -22.82
C TYR A 68 -9.16 2.60 -21.83
N SER A 69 -8.05 2.70 -21.10
CA SER A 69 -7.89 3.83 -20.18
C SER A 69 -7.70 5.11 -20.98
N GLU A 70 -8.36 6.18 -20.55
CA GLU A 70 -8.06 7.52 -21.05
C GLU A 70 -6.58 7.80 -20.85
N PRO A 71 -5.90 8.45 -21.83
CA PRO A 71 -4.50 8.76 -21.73
C PRO A 71 -4.20 9.29 -20.35
N GLU A 72 -4.75 10.42 -19.91
CA GLU A 72 -4.48 11.08 -18.61
C GLU A 72 -4.44 10.15 -17.37
N SER A 73 -5.18 9.05 -17.39
CA SER A 73 -5.23 8.09 -16.29
C SER A 73 -4.04 7.12 -16.23
N ILE A 74 -3.42 6.77 -17.37
CA ILE A 74 -2.30 5.81 -17.46
C ILE A 74 -1.10 6.21 -16.59
N GLU A 75 -0.80 7.51 -16.50
CA GLU A 75 0.33 8.04 -15.73
C GLU A 75 0.04 7.93 -14.22
N LYS A 76 -1.22 8.14 -13.83
CA LYS A 76 -1.66 7.94 -12.44
C LYS A 76 -1.60 6.46 -12.06
N ILE A 77 -1.97 5.56 -12.98
CA ILE A 77 -1.93 4.10 -12.76
C ILE A 77 -0.49 3.61 -12.61
N SER A 78 0.41 3.98 -13.53
CA SER A 78 1.84 3.62 -13.49
C SER A 78 2.51 4.14 -12.22
N LYS A 79 2.38 5.44 -11.91
CA LYS A 79 2.93 6.03 -10.67
C LYS A 79 2.41 5.35 -9.39
N GLN A 80 1.13 4.99 -9.34
CA GLN A 80 0.57 4.28 -8.18
C GLN A 80 1.13 2.87 -8.02
N ARG A 81 1.47 2.16 -9.10
CA ARG A 81 2.01 0.80 -9.02
C ARG A 81 3.50 0.78 -8.65
N GLU A 82 4.29 1.73 -9.16
CA GLU A 82 5.71 1.86 -8.82
C GLU A 82 5.93 2.26 -7.35
N GLN A 83 5.06 3.09 -6.77
CA GLN A 83 5.23 3.57 -5.39
C GLN A 83 4.86 2.54 -4.31
N LYS A 84 3.94 1.61 -4.60
CA LYS A 84 3.49 0.61 -3.62
C LYS A 84 4.62 -0.23 -2.99
N PRO A 85 5.55 -0.84 -3.74
CA PRO A 85 6.61 -1.66 -3.13
C PRO A 85 7.57 -0.85 -2.26
N TYR A 86 7.85 0.41 -2.59
CA TYR A 86 8.70 1.27 -1.77
C TYR A 86 8.07 1.59 -0.42
N LEU A 87 6.78 1.95 -0.40
CA LEU A 87 6.06 2.26 0.84
C LEU A 87 5.97 1.03 1.76
N ILE A 88 5.79 -0.17 1.20
CA ILE A 88 5.81 -1.43 1.96
C ILE A 88 7.19 -1.64 2.60
N LYS A 89 8.28 -1.55 1.81
CA LYS A 89 9.65 -1.72 2.30
C LYS A 89 9.99 -0.69 3.39
N LEU A 90 9.57 0.57 3.22
CA LEU A 90 9.78 1.63 4.19
C LEU A 90 9.00 1.41 5.49
N SER A 91 7.74 0.96 5.43
CA SER A 91 6.96 0.62 6.63
C SER A 91 7.62 -0.47 7.46
N PHE A 92 8.13 -1.53 6.83
CA PHE A 92 8.86 -2.59 7.54
C PHE A 92 10.13 -2.06 8.23
N LEU A 93 10.88 -1.17 7.57
CA LEU A 93 12.07 -0.56 8.15
C LEU A 93 11.73 0.31 9.38
N ILE A 94 10.66 1.10 9.31
CA ILE A 94 10.22 1.95 10.42
C ILE A 94 9.76 1.10 11.61
N VAL A 95 8.92 0.07 11.39
CA VAL A 95 8.44 -0.82 12.46
C VAL A 95 9.61 -1.50 13.16
N SER A 96 10.56 -2.06 12.40
CA SER A 96 11.73 -2.73 12.98
C SER A 96 12.58 -1.76 13.81
N THR A 97 12.73 -0.52 13.37
CA THR A 97 13.51 0.50 14.08
C THR A 97 12.81 0.91 15.38
N VAL A 98 11.50 1.17 15.33
CA VAL A 98 10.69 1.51 16.52
C VAL A 98 10.74 0.38 17.55
N PHE A 99 10.63 -0.87 17.10
CA PHE A 99 10.71 -2.04 17.97
C PHE A 99 12.10 -2.18 18.62
N LEU A 100 13.17 -1.95 17.87
CA LEU A 100 14.53 -1.96 18.39
C LEU A 100 14.72 -0.90 19.48
N ILE A 101 14.23 0.32 19.27
CA ILE A 101 14.29 1.41 20.26
C ILE A 101 13.51 1.03 21.53
N ALA A 102 12.32 0.43 21.40
CA ALA A 102 11.53 -0.01 22.54
C ALA A 102 12.24 -1.11 23.35
N VAL A 103 12.87 -2.08 22.68
CA VAL A 103 13.66 -3.13 23.33
C VAL A 103 14.87 -2.53 24.04
N LEU A 104 15.57 -1.58 23.41
CA LEU A 104 16.74 -0.94 24.00
C LEU A 104 16.35 -0.13 25.24
N LEU A 105 15.26 0.64 25.19
CA LEU A 105 14.69 1.33 26.35
C LEU A 105 14.35 0.35 27.48
N PHE A 106 13.74 -0.78 27.18
CA PHE A 106 13.46 -1.81 28.18
C PHE A 106 14.75 -2.32 28.86
N VAL A 107 15.78 -2.63 28.08
CA VAL A 107 17.07 -3.12 28.60
C VAL A 107 17.72 -2.06 29.48
N VAL A 108 17.77 -0.80 29.04
CA VAL A 108 18.38 0.29 29.81
C VAL A 108 17.63 0.52 31.12
N LEU A 109 16.29 0.57 31.09
CA LEU A 109 15.47 0.72 32.29
C LEU A 109 15.64 -0.47 33.25
N ASN A 110 15.76 -1.70 32.73
CA ASN A 110 15.99 -2.90 33.55
C ASN A 110 17.36 -2.92 34.24
N LEU A 111 18.37 -2.32 33.62
CA LEU A 111 19.72 -2.24 34.17
C LEU A 111 19.91 -1.04 35.13
N THR A 112 19.16 0.05 34.95
CA THR A 112 19.34 1.30 35.72
C THR A 112 18.43 1.41 36.94
N LEU A 113 17.23 0.82 36.88
CA LEU A 113 16.27 0.88 37.97
C LEU A 113 16.45 -0.32 38.90
N ASN A 114 16.80 -0.05 40.16
CA ASN A 114 16.90 -1.08 41.20
C ASN A 114 15.53 -1.66 41.59
N ASP A 115 14.48 -0.84 41.47
CA ASP A 115 13.10 -1.30 41.61
C ASP A 115 12.60 -1.80 40.24
N LYS A 116 12.43 -3.13 40.15
CA LYS A 116 11.99 -3.81 38.92
C LYS A 116 10.47 -3.77 38.73
N THR A 117 9.75 -3.15 39.66
CA THR A 117 8.29 -3.13 39.64
C THR A 117 7.78 -2.31 38.44
N GLY A 118 7.05 -2.97 37.53
CA GLY A 118 6.41 -2.31 36.38
C GLY A 118 7.26 -2.16 35.11
N ILE A 119 8.54 -2.57 35.10
CA ILE A 119 9.39 -2.46 33.88
C ILE A 119 8.83 -3.27 32.71
N TRP A 120 8.16 -4.39 32.98
CA TRP A 120 7.48 -5.20 31.96
C TRP A 120 6.35 -4.46 31.24
N MET A 121 5.80 -3.40 31.83
CA MET A 121 4.73 -2.60 31.20
C MET A 121 5.22 -1.81 29.99
N THR A 122 6.53 -1.56 29.85
CA THR A 122 7.09 -0.86 28.68
C THR A 122 6.92 -1.66 27.39
N PHE A 123 6.93 -3.00 27.46
CA PHE A 123 6.61 -3.86 26.32
C PHE A 123 5.16 -3.69 25.87
N ILE A 124 4.24 -3.57 26.82
CA ILE A 124 2.81 -3.43 26.53
C ILE A 124 2.52 -2.05 25.96
N ALA A 125 3.23 -1.01 26.41
CA ALA A 125 3.15 0.34 25.84
C ALA A 125 3.69 0.44 24.40
N ALA A 126 4.64 -0.42 24.02
CA ALA A 126 5.17 -0.47 22.65
C ALA A 126 4.20 -1.10 21.63
N LEU A 127 3.24 -1.92 22.08
CA LEU A 127 2.25 -2.57 21.23
C LEU A 127 1.33 -1.56 20.51
N PRO A 128 0.67 -0.59 21.18
CA PRO A 128 -0.13 0.45 20.52
C PRO A 128 0.67 1.25 19.49
N VAL A 129 1.91 1.63 19.81
CA VAL A 129 2.78 2.40 18.91
C VAL A 129 3.07 1.62 17.63
N SER A 130 3.35 0.32 17.76
CA SER A 130 3.57 -0.57 16.63
C SER A 130 2.30 -0.72 15.77
N MET A 131 1.13 -0.81 16.41
CA MET A 131 -0.16 -0.90 15.70
C MET A 131 -0.51 0.37 14.93
N ILE A 132 -0.10 1.56 15.39
CA ILE A 132 -0.28 2.82 14.64
C ILE A 132 0.47 2.77 13.30
N VAL A 133 1.71 2.27 13.29
CA VAL A 133 2.51 2.18 12.06
C VAL A 133 1.87 1.20 11.07
N PHE A 134 1.40 0.04 11.55
CA PHE A 134 0.67 -0.92 10.72
C PHE A 134 -0.67 -0.37 10.21
N LEU A 135 -1.35 0.47 10.99
CA LEU A 135 -2.59 1.14 10.57
C LEU A 135 -2.31 2.11 9.42
N VAL A 136 -1.27 2.95 9.52
CA VAL A 136 -0.85 3.84 8.42
C VAL A 136 -0.57 3.04 7.16
N PHE A 137 0.10 1.91 7.29
CA PHE A 137 0.34 0.99 6.17
C PHE A 137 -0.96 0.40 5.58
N ALA A 138 -1.90 -0.02 6.43
CA ALA A 138 -3.18 -0.55 6.01
C ALA A 138 -4.01 0.49 5.25
N VAL A 139 -3.96 1.75 5.68
CA VAL A 139 -4.60 2.89 5.01
C VAL A 139 -3.98 3.12 3.63
N ILE A 140 -2.65 3.08 3.52
CA ILE A 140 -1.94 3.21 2.23
C ILE A 140 -2.30 2.04 1.28
N SER A 141 -2.45 0.84 1.82
CA SER A 141 -2.82 -0.35 1.04
C SER A 141 -4.24 -0.29 0.46
N LYS A 142 -5.07 0.68 0.89
CA LYS A 142 -6.48 0.86 0.50
C LYS A 142 -7.35 -0.40 0.69
N ARG A 143 -6.92 -1.34 1.53
CA ARG A 143 -7.62 -2.59 1.83
C ARG A 143 -8.43 -2.40 3.11
N LYS A 144 -9.74 -2.13 2.97
CA LYS A 144 -10.65 -1.87 4.10
C LYS A 144 -10.58 -2.93 5.21
N LEU A 145 -10.52 -4.21 4.84
CA LEU A 145 -10.45 -5.31 5.81
C LEU A 145 -9.17 -5.26 6.66
N LEU A 146 -8.02 -4.89 6.07
CA LEU A 146 -6.78 -4.71 6.83
C LEU A 146 -6.89 -3.51 7.78
N ILE A 147 -7.49 -2.39 7.32
CA ILE A 147 -7.68 -1.21 8.17
C ILE A 147 -8.52 -1.57 9.40
N LEU A 148 -9.64 -2.29 9.20
CA LEU A 148 -10.50 -2.71 10.31
C LEU A 148 -9.81 -3.66 11.28
N PHE A 149 -9.02 -4.61 10.76
CA PHE A 149 -8.24 -5.52 11.57
C PHE A 149 -7.23 -4.78 12.47
N PHE A 150 -6.43 -3.87 11.91
CA PHE A 150 -5.40 -3.14 12.66
C PHE A 150 -5.99 -2.09 13.62
N VAL A 151 -7.10 -1.43 13.26
CA VAL A 151 -7.83 -0.54 14.18
C VAL A 151 -8.36 -1.33 15.39
N GLY A 152 -8.86 -2.55 15.17
CA GLY A 152 -9.29 -3.44 16.25
C GLY A 152 -8.14 -3.83 17.18
N LEU A 153 -7.00 -4.24 16.62
CA LEU A 153 -5.80 -4.54 17.42
C LEU A 153 -5.28 -3.34 18.20
N LEU A 154 -5.29 -2.15 17.58
CA LEU A 154 -4.86 -0.91 18.24
C LEU A 154 -5.76 -0.60 19.44
N THR A 155 -7.07 -0.56 19.23
CA THR A 155 -8.02 -0.25 20.31
C THR A 155 -7.97 -1.29 21.42
N LEU A 156 -7.82 -2.57 21.09
CA LEU A 156 -7.62 -3.64 22.06
C LEU A 156 -6.31 -3.48 22.85
N SER A 157 -5.21 -3.09 22.19
CA SER A 157 -3.93 -2.86 22.87
C SER A 157 -3.97 -1.67 23.84
N ILE A 158 -4.72 -0.62 23.50
CA ILE A 158 -4.94 0.53 24.39
C ILE A 158 -5.83 0.14 25.57
N SER A 159 -6.91 -0.63 25.33
CA SER A 159 -7.75 -1.17 26.40
C SER A 159 -6.96 -2.06 27.35
N LEU A 160 -6.05 -2.90 26.84
CA LEU A 160 -5.17 -3.73 27.65
C LEU A 160 -4.22 -2.89 28.51
N LEU A 161 -3.65 -1.83 27.94
CA LEU A 161 -2.80 -0.91 28.68
C LEU A 161 -3.57 -0.17 29.79
N ALA A 162 -4.78 0.30 29.48
CA ALA A 162 -5.65 0.96 30.46
C ALA A 162 -6.06 0.01 31.60
N PHE A 163 -6.40 -1.25 31.28
CA PHE A 163 -6.76 -2.29 32.26
C PHE A 163 -5.64 -2.52 33.30
N LEU A 164 -4.38 -2.49 32.87
CA LEU A 164 -3.24 -2.73 33.76
C LEU A 164 -2.89 -1.54 34.65
N ILE A 165 -3.22 -0.32 34.22
CA ILE A 165 -2.91 0.92 34.95
C ILE A 165 -3.98 1.25 35.99
N ILE A 166 -5.25 1.08 35.64
CA ILE A 166 -6.38 1.62 36.42
C ILE A 166 -6.70 0.75 37.65
N GLN A 167 -6.48 -0.58 37.58
CA GLN A 167 -6.67 -1.55 38.68
C GLN A 167 -7.97 -1.37 39.49
N HIS A 168 -9.05 -0.95 38.84
CA HIS A 168 -10.38 -0.84 39.40
C HIS A 168 -11.16 -2.17 39.28
N PRO A 169 -12.18 -2.39 40.14
CA PRO A 169 -12.92 -3.65 40.22
C PRO A 169 -13.62 -4.06 38.91
N ASN A 170 -13.95 -3.08 38.05
CA ASN A 170 -14.77 -3.27 36.86
C ASN A 170 -14.03 -2.93 35.55
N ASP A 171 -12.71 -3.00 35.54
CA ASP A 171 -11.90 -2.61 34.38
C ASP A 171 -12.07 -3.51 33.16
N TRP A 172 -12.70 -4.68 33.33
CA TRP A 172 -13.07 -5.56 32.21
C TRP A 172 -13.98 -4.85 31.19
N LEU A 173 -14.73 -3.82 31.60
CA LEU A 173 -15.58 -3.01 30.72
C LEU A 173 -14.77 -2.29 29.62
N LEU A 174 -13.48 -2.03 29.84
CA LEU A 174 -12.59 -1.41 28.85
C LEU A 174 -12.43 -2.27 27.57
N PHE A 175 -12.61 -3.59 27.68
CA PHE A 175 -12.55 -4.50 26.53
C PHE A 175 -13.79 -4.44 25.63
N LEU A 176 -14.85 -3.73 26.04
CA LEU A 176 -16.03 -3.51 25.21
C LEU A 176 -15.87 -2.31 24.26
N LEU A 177 -14.96 -1.37 24.56
CA LEU A 177 -14.72 -0.17 23.74
C LEU A 177 -14.25 -0.43 22.30
N PRO A 178 -13.43 -1.45 21.99
CA PRO A 178 -13.00 -1.74 20.62
C PRO A 178 -14.16 -2.01 19.65
N VAL A 179 -15.24 -2.67 20.11
CA VAL A 179 -16.37 -3.11 19.26
C VAL A 179 -17.11 -1.94 18.58
N PRO A 180 -17.59 -0.91 19.29
CA PRO A 180 -18.24 0.24 18.65
C PRO A 180 -17.26 1.06 17.82
N ILE A 181 -16.00 1.22 18.24
CA ILE A 181 -15.00 2.00 17.51
C ILE A 181 -14.70 1.37 16.14
N VAL A 182 -14.45 0.06 16.10
CA VAL A 182 -14.23 -0.67 14.84
C VAL A 182 -15.46 -0.60 13.94
N SER A 183 -16.66 -0.67 14.53
CA SER A 183 -17.93 -0.59 13.78
C SER A 183 -18.11 0.78 13.12
N VAL A 184 -17.84 1.87 13.83
CA VAL A 184 -17.90 3.25 13.30
C VAL A 184 -16.89 3.44 12.16
N VAL A 185 -15.65 3.00 12.35
CA VAL A 185 -14.61 3.07 11.30
C VAL A 185 -15.00 2.21 10.10
N GLY A 186 -15.60 1.05 10.33
CA GLY A 186 -16.15 0.17 9.29
C GLY A 186 -17.23 0.83 8.46
N PHE A 187 -18.10 1.61 9.07
CA PHE A 187 -19.15 2.34 8.37
C PHE A 187 -18.59 3.56 7.61
N ALA A 188 -17.66 4.31 8.22
CA ALA A 188 -17.08 5.52 7.63
C ALA A 188 -16.21 5.24 6.38
N LEU A 189 -15.62 4.05 6.27
CA LEU A 189 -14.78 3.70 5.13
C LEU A 189 -15.62 3.36 3.88
N PRO A 190 -15.48 4.13 2.78
CA PRO A 190 -16.26 3.90 1.56
C PRO A 190 -15.97 2.51 0.98
N TYR A 191 -17.01 1.84 0.51
CA TYR A 191 -16.89 0.56 -0.19
C TYR A 191 -16.31 0.84 -1.59
N ARG A 192 -15.03 0.50 -1.81
CA ARG A 192 -14.51 0.42 -3.18
C ARG A 192 -15.02 -0.89 -3.78
N LYS A 193 -15.93 -0.79 -4.76
CA LYS A 193 -16.22 -1.89 -5.69
C LYS A 193 -14.96 -2.31 -6.42
#